data_AF-A0A970Q664-F1
#
_entry.id   AF-A0A970Q664-F1
#
_cell.length_a   1.000
_cell.length_b   1.000
_cell.length_c   1.000
_cell.angle_alpha   90.00
_cell.angle_beta   90.00
_cell.angle_gamma   90.00
#
_symmetry.space_group_name_H-M   'P 1'
#
loop_
_entity.id
_entity.type
_entity.pdbx_description
1 polymer ?
#
loop_
_entity_poly.entity_id
_entity_poly.type
_entity_poly.pdbx_seq_one_letter_code
_entity_poly.pdbx_strand_id
1 'polypeptide(L)'
;MISESHAHDFDQFILLVGGDITNMMDLGGEVELWLGEDADHMEKFTFTQATFVSVPAGLYHCPLNFKKINDPSKPILFHDMFFATEYGRK
;
A
#
# COMPACT_ATOMS: atom_id res chain seq x y z
N MET A 1 -0.03 6.44 9.82
CA MET A 1 0.26 6.74 8.41
C MET A 1 1.62 7.41 8.38
N ILE A 2 2.59 6.83 7.68
CA ILE A 2 3.88 7.49 7.48
C ILE A 2 3.67 8.50 6.36
N SER A 3 3.81 9.78 6.69
CA SER A 3 3.56 10.90 5.77
C SER A 3 4.78 11.24 4.91
N GLU A 4 5.95 10.76 5.28
CA GLU A 4 7.23 11.03 4.61
C GLU A 4 7.69 9.82 3.81
N SER A 5 8.37 10.08 2.70
CA SER A 5 8.97 9.02 1.90
C SER A 5 10.13 8.38 2.66
N HIS A 6 10.29 7.07 2.50
CA HIS A 6 11.37 6.33 3.13
C HIS A 6 11.66 5.04 2.36
N ALA A 7 12.79 4.42 2.68
CA ALA A 7 13.19 3.11 2.20
C ALA A 7 13.67 2.27 3.39
N HIS A 8 13.60 0.96 3.23
CA HIS A 8 14.10 -0.04 4.19
C HIS A 8 14.99 -1.05 3.47
N ASP A 9 15.71 -1.88 4.24
CA ASP A 9 16.66 -2.88 3.78
C ASP A 9 16.04 -4.27 3.52
N PHE A 10 14.72 -4.39 3.62
CA PHE A 10 13.94 -5.59 3.30
C PHE A 10 12.95 -5.32 2.16
N ASP A 11 12.33 -6.37 1.60
CA ASP A 11 11.20 -6.21 0.68
C ASP A 11 9.90 -6.03 1.45
N GLN A 12 9.05 -5.10 1.00
CA GLN A 12 7.71 -4.88 1.54
C GLN A 12 6.65 -5.16 0.48
N PHE A 13 5.52 -5.67 0.93
CA PHE A 13 4.37 -5.98 0.11
C PHE A 13 3.14 -5.28 0.68
N ILE A 14 2.53 -4.41 -0.13
CA ILE A 14 1.33 -3.67 0.22
C ILE A 14 0.15 -4.26 -0.56
N LEU A 15 -0.85 -4.76 0.16
CA LEU A 15 -2.09 -5.26 -0.43
C LEU A 15 -3.24 -4.30 -0.11
N LEU A 16 -3.94 -3.86 -1.16
CA LEU A 16 -5.13 -3.03 -1.13
C LEU A 16 -6.29 -3.81 -1.74
N VAL A 17 -7.37 -4.03 -1.00
CA VAL A 17 -8.54 -4.81 -1.45
C VAL A 17 -9.82 -4.10 -1.03
N GLY A 18 -10.86 -4.12 -1.89
CA GLY A 18 -12.16 -3.52 -1.55
C GLY A 18 -12.91 -4.31 -0.48
N GLY A 19 -13.67 -3.61 0.36
CA GLY A 19 -14.46 -4.22 1.44
C GLY A 19 -15.81 -4.78 1.01
N ASP A 20 -16.20 -4.62 -0.26
CA ASP A 20 -17.36 -5.31 -0.79
C ASP A 20 -17.03 -6.79 -1.00
N ILE A 21 -17.46 -7.66 -0.09
CA ILE A 21 -17.20 -9.10 -0.19
C ILE A 21 -17.84 -9.75 -1.42
N THR A 22 -18.76 -9.08 -2.10
CA THR A 22 -19.36 -9.55 -3.36
C THR A 22 -18.56 -9.10 -4.59
N ASN A 23 -17.70 -8.09 -4.44
CA ASN A 23 -16.83 -7.57 -5.50
C ASN A 23 -15.56 -6.92 -4.91
N MET A 24 -14.64 -7.74 -4.40
CA MET A 24 -13.42 -7.26 -3.75
C MET A 24 -12.40 -6.65 -4.72
N MET A 25 -12.57 -6.84 -6.03
CA MET A 25 -11.68 -6.30 -7.07
C MET A 25 -11.91 -4.82 -7.34
N ASP A 26 -13.14 -4.32 -7.13
CA ASP A 26 -13.39 -2.89 -7.04
C ASP A 26 -12.87 -2.42 -5.69
N LEU A 27 -11.97 -1.44 -5.68
CA LEU A 27 -11.41 -0.92 -4.44
C LEU A 27 -12.48 -0.20 -3.60
N GLY A 28 -13.55 0.30 -4.23
CA GLY A 28 -14.59 1.06 -3.52
C GLY A 28 -14.13 2.46 -3.10
N GLY A 29 -13.11 3.00 -3.76
CA GLY A 29 -12.47 4.25 -3.40
C GLY A 29 -11.25 4.57 -4.27
N GLU A 30 -10.41 5.47 -3.78
CA GLU A 30 -9.17 5.89 -4.43
C GLU A 30 -8.03 5.91 -3.41
N VAL A 31 -6.93 5.24 -3.73
CA VAL A 31 -5.69 5.24 -2.94
C VAL A 31 -4.55 5.74 -3.81
N GLU A 32 -3.71 6.61 -3.27
CA GLU A 32 -2.49 7.08 -3.91
C GLU A 32 -1.26 6.56 -3.16
N LEU A 33 -0.22 6.18 -3.89
CA LEU A 33 1.09 5.79 -3.35
C LEU A 33 2.17 6.41 -4.22
N TRP A 34 3.21 6.95 -3.59
CA TRP A 34 4.39 7.43 -4.29
C TRP A 34 5.48 6.37 -4.22
N LEU A 35 6.17 6.14 -5.34
CA LEU A 35 7.32 5.24 -5.46
C LEU A 35 8.44 5.95 -6.26
N GLY A 36 9.70 5.72 -5.91
CA GLY A 36 10.86 6.30 -6.61
C GLY A 36 12.19 5.68 -6.19
N GLU A 37 13.22 5.89 -7.01
CA GLU A 37 14.60 5.44 -6.68
C GLU A 37 15.28 6.35 -5.64
N ASP A 38 14.79 7.58 -5.49
CA ASP A 38 15.22 8.53 -4.47
C ASP A 38 14.03 9.36 -3.95
N ALA A 39 14.21 10.04 -2.81
CA ALA A 39 13.16 10.81 -2.14
C ALA A 39 12.72 12.08 -2.89
N ASP A 40 13.57 12.62 -3.78
CA ASP A 40 13.31 13.86 -4.51
C ASP A 40 12.63 13.61 -5.87
N HIS A 41 12.76 12.40 -6.44
CA HIS A 41 12.20 11.99 -7.72
C HIS A 41 11.25 10.80 -7.58
N MET A 42 10.02 11.08 -7.14
CA MET A 42 8.98 10.08 -6.94
C MET A 42 7.83 10.22 -7.93
N GLU A 43 7.30 9.08 -8.39
CA GLU A 43 6.09 8.99 -9.20
C GLU A 43 4.88 8.63 -8.33
N LYS A 44 3.74 9.29 -8.59
CA LYS A 44 2.47 8.98 -7.95
C LYS A 44 1.69 7.94 -8.74
N PHE A 45 1.35 6.85 -8.07
CA PHE A 45 0.43 5.83 -8.54
C PHE A 45 -0.94 6.02 -7.88
N THR A 46 -2.01 5.89 -8.66
CA THR A 46 -3.39 5.98 -8.18
C THR A 46 -4.12 4.68 -8.47
N PHE A 47 -4.72 4.10 -7.44
CA PHE A 47 -5.41 2.81 -7.49
C PHE A 47 -6.90 3.00 -7.25
N THR A 48 -7.70 2.38 -8.11
CA THR A 48 -9.17 2.28 -7.99
C THR A 48 -9.67 0.83 -8.03
N GLN A 49 -8.73 -0.12 -8.15
CA GLN A 49 -8.98 -1.55 -8.11
C GLN A 49 -8.07 -2.21 -7.08
N ALA A 50 -8.43 -3.42 -6.65
CA ALA A 50 -7.57 -4.21 -5.79
C ALA A 50 -6.17 -4.34 -6.39
N THR A 51 -5.16 -4.05 -5.59
CA THR A 51 -3.78 -3.91 -6.04
C THR A 51 -2.83 -4.54 -5.03
N PHE A 52 -1.84 -5.27 -5.55
CA PHE A 52 -0.70 -5.75 -4.79
C PHE A 52 0.55 -5.02 -5.27
N VAL A 53 1.19 -4.26 -4.38
CA VAL A 53 2.40 -3.51 -4.67
C VAL A 53 3.57 -4.24 -4.04
N SER A 54 4.55 -4.62 -4.86
CA SER A 54 5.86 -5.10 -4.39
C SER A 54 6.80 -3.90 -4.31
N VAL A 55 7.36 -3.64 -3.14
CA VAL A 55 8.33 -2.58 -2.87
C VAL A 55 9.66 -3.26 -2.53
N PRO A 56 10.60 -3.36 -3.49
CA PRO A 56 11.91 -3.95 -3.24
C PRO A 56 12.72 -3.16 -2.20
N ALA A 57 13.64 -3.85 -1.52
CA ALA A 57 14.61 -3.21 -0.63
C ALA A 57 15.32 -2.02 -1.31
N GLY A 58 15.39 -0.89 -0.61
CA GLY A 58 15.99 0.35 -1.09
C GLY A 58 15.08 1.23 -1.97
N LEU A 59 13.91 0.74 -2.43
CA LEU A 59 12.96 1.59 -3.16
C LEU A 59 12.28 2.57 -2.21
N TYR A 60 12.36 3.87 -2.51
CA TYR A 60 11.61 4.87 -1.77
C TYR A 60 10.13 4.70 -2.05
N HIS A 61 9.34 4.66 -0.99
CA HIS A 61 7.89 4.61 -1.04
C HIS A 61 7.30 5.58 -0.02
N CYS A 62 5.97 5.74 -0.07
CA CYS A 62 5.20 6.74 0.67
C CYS A 62 5.41 8.19 0.16
N PRO A 63 4.42 9.07 0.34
CA PRO A 63 3.19 8.89 1.12
C PRO A 63 2.21 7.87 0.53
N LEU A 64 1.44 7.18 1.40
CA LEU A 64 0.28 6.38 1.03
C LEU A 64 -0.98 7.09 1.54
N ASN A 65 -1.90 7.42 0.64
CA ASN A 65 -3.07 8.26 0.95
C ASN A 65 -4.37 7.59 0.52
N PHE A 66 -5.28 7.36 1.46
CA PHE A 66 -6.68 7.01 1.16
C PHE A 66 -7.44 8.29 0.82
N LYS A 67 -7.57 8.60 -0.47
CA LYS A 67 -8.16 9.86 -0.95
C LYS A 67 -9.68 9.86 -0.90
N LYS A 68 -10.29 8.70 -1.13
CA LYS A 68 -11.74 8.55 -1.17
C LYS A 68 -12.15 7.16 -0.70
N ILE A 69 -13.20 7.11 0.12
CA ILE A 69 -13.97 5.90 0.43
C ILE A 69 -15.40 6.17 -0.03
N ASN A 70 -15.93 5.35 -0.94
CA ASN A 70 -17.26 5.56 -1.52
C ASN A 70 -18.37 5.20 -0.52
N ASP A 71 -18.17 4.16 0.28
CA ASP A 71 -19.13 3.66 1.28
C ASP A 71 -18.39 3.28 2.58
N PRO A 72 -18.58 4.01 3.69
CA PRO A 72 -17.93 3.71 4.97
C PRO A 72 -18.25 2.32 5.55
N SER A 73 -19.33 1.67 5.11
CA SER A 73 -19.66 0.29 5.52
C SER A 73 -18.89 -0.78 4.74
N LYS A 74 -18.21 -0.40 3.65
CA LYS A 74 -17.38 -1.25 2.79
C LYS A 74 -15.95 -0.68 2.73
N PRO A 75 -15.16 -0.80 3.82
CA PRO A 75 -13.86 -0.15 3.93
C PRO A 75 -12.84 -0.75 2.95
N ILE A 76 -11.78 -0.01 2.64
CA ILE A 76 -10.61 -0.59 1.97
C ILE A 76 -9.80 -1.38 3.01
N LEU A 77 -9.54 -2.64 2.70
CA LEU A 77 -8.62 -3.48 3.46
C LEU A 77 -7.18 -3.16 3.04
N PHE A 78 -6.34 -2.82 4.01
CA PHE A 78 -4.92 -2.54 3.83
C PHE A 78 -4.09 -3.53 4.64
N HIS A 79 -3.20 -4.25 3.97
CA HIS A 79 -2.21 -5.12 4.60
C HIS A 79 -0.81 -4.68 4.20
N ASP A 80 0.02 -4.50 5.22
CA ASP A 80 1.45 -4.23 5.11
C ASP A 80 2.19 -5.48 5.60
N MET A 81 2.99 -6.07 4.71
CA MET A 81 3.65 -7.35 4.94
C MET A 81 5.13 -7.25 4.55
N PHE A 82 5.97 -7.88 5.34
CA PHE A 82 7.37 -8.15 5.02
C PHE A 82 7.74 -9.51 5.59
N PHE A 83 8.80 -10.12 5.07
CA PHE A 83 9.28 -11.40 5.60
C PHE A 83 10.25 -11.17 6.74
N ALA A 84 10.04 -11.87 7.86
CA ALA A 84 11.04 -12.02 8.90
C ALA A 84 12.03 -13.13 8.52
N THR A 85 13.28 -12.98 8.94
CA THR A 85 14.33 -14.01 8.72
C THR A 85 14.07 -15.28 9.51
N GLU A 86 13.35 -15.20 10.64
CA GLU A 86 12.96 -16.32 11.47
C GLU A 86 11.58 -16.11 12.10
N TYR A 87 10.88 -17.22 12.37
CA TYR A 87 9.64 -17.20 13.13
C TYR A 87 9.95 -17.18 14.63
N GLY A 88 9.63 -16.08 15.30
CA GLY A 88 9.70 -15.96 16.75
C GLY A 88 8.32 -16.08 17.40
N ARG A 89 8.12 -17.08 18.28
CA ARG A 89 6.98 -17.15 19.19
C ARG A 89 7.42 -16.65 20.56
N LYS A 90 6.92 -15.50 21.00
CA LYS A 90 7.09 -15.03 22.38
C LYS A 90 6.05 -15.67 23.31
#